data_AF-A0A8S3UJJ2-F1
#
_entry.id   AF-A0A8S3UJJ2-F1
#
_cell.length_a   1.000
_cell.length_b   1.000
_cell.length_c   1.000
_cell.angle_alpha   90.00
_cell.angle_beta   90.00
_cell.angle_gamma   90.00
#
_symmetry.space_group_name_H-M   'P 1'
#
loop_
_entity.id
_entity.type
_entity.pdbx_description
1 polymer ?
#
loop_
_entity_poly.entity_id
_entity_poly.type
_entity_poly.pdbx_seq_one_letter_code
_entity_poly.pdbx_strand_id
1 'polypeptide(L)'
;MSVASNYYPVNSRIFIRDPAPNAQFTVLTDRSQGGSSVNDGQIELMVHRRLLHDDSFGVGEPLNETGADGKGLIVRGKHYLVLDTIKNSARQHRLIGLWLYRQPVIMLTNVSMDREQWYTQFNTQVSGLSTLLPENVHILTLEMIPPNPLTPISLRQAIVRLEHFYENGEDQEMSKPAIVDLQMFAFFNITGAVEMTLGANMMLKDLNRLQWRVMPSGDEPTIPYERQIYRELKLDSKGKLPQITLNPMEIKTFIIDFNG
;
A
#
# COMPACT_ATOMS: atom_id res chain seq x y z
N MET A 1 27.54 -21.91 -5.40
CA MET A 1 26.31 -21.19 -5.79
C MET A 1 26.73 -19.84 -6.35
N SER A 2 26.13 -19.31 -7.41
CA SER A 2 26.56 -18.02 -7.95
C SER A 2 25.96 -16.86 -7.14
N VAL A 3 26.68 -15.74 -7.05
CA VAL A 3 26.17 -14.54 -6.33
C VAL A 3 24.92 -14.02 -7.04
N ALA A 4 24.97 -13.91 -8.38
CA ALA A 4 23.89 -13.35 -9.17
C ALA A 4 22.55 -14.12 -9.05
N SER A 5 22.56 -15.44 -8.88
CA SER A 5 21.32 -16.22 -8.75
C SER A 5 20.61 -16.02 -7.40
N ASN A 6 21.29 -15.45 -6.41
CA ASN A 6 20.76 -15.20 -5.07
C ASN A 6 20.27 -13.74 -4.90
N TYR A 7 20.33 -12.93 -5.96
CA TYR A 7 19.77 -11.59 -5.95
C TYR A 7 18.27 -11.61 -6.22
N TYR A 8 17.51 -10.93 -5.36
CA TYR A 8 16.06 -10.77 -5.47
C TYR A 8 15.68 -9.29 -5.60
N PRO A 9 14.54 -8.97 -6.23
CA PRO A 9 14.03 -7.61 -6.27
C PRO A 9 13.54 -7.18 -4.87
N VAL A 10 14.10 -6.09 -4.37
CA VAL A 10 13.74 -5.45 -3.11
C VAL A 10 13.01 -4.15 -3.43
N ASN A 11 11.67 -4.18 -3.40
CA ASN A 11 10.83 -3.02 -3.72
C ASN A 11 10.55 -2.10 -2.52
N SER A 12 10.65 -2.63 -1.30
CA SER A 12 10.32 -1.89 -0.08
C SER A 12 11.27 -2.17 1.07
N ARG A 13 11.58 -3.45 1.33
CA ARG A 13 12.47 -3.86 2.41
C ARG A 13 13.02 -5.28 2.22
N ILE A 14 14.13 -5.54 2.91
CA ILE A 14 14.76 -6.85 3.10
C ILE A 14 15.13 -6.99 4.58
N PHE A 15 15.02 -8.18 5.16
CA PHE A 15 15.42 -8.42 6.55
C PHE A 15 15.99 -9.82 6.77
N ILE A 16 16.78 -9.95 7.83
CA ILE A 16 17.27 -11.22 8.35
C ILE A 16 16.87 -11.34 9.82
N ARG A 17 16.71 -12.58 10.31
CA ARG A 17 16.32 -12.88 11.69
C ARG A 17 17.31 -13.86 12.29
N ASP A 18 17.63 -13.65 13.55
CA ASP A 18 18.36 -14.62 14.37
C ASP A 18 17.52 -14.95 15.62
N PRO A 19 17.00 -16.19 15.74
CA PRO A 19 16.23 -16.62 16.90
C PRO A 19 17.03 -16.60 18.21
N ALA A 20 18.35 -16.77 18.18
CA ALA A 20 19.16 -16.89 19.40
C ALA A 20 19.23 -15.56 20.19
N PRO A 21 19.64 -14.42 19.61
CA PRO A 21 19.49 -13.11 20.25
C PRO A 21 18.06 -12.56 20.12
N ASN A 22 17.12 -13.30 19.51
CA ASN A 22 15.76 -12.86 19.19
C ASN A 22 15.75 -11.48 18.50
N ALA A 23 16.53 -11.35 17.42
CA ALA A 23 16.74 -10.09 16.72
C ALA A 23 16.32 -10.18 15.25
N GLN A 24 15.79 -9.08 14.72
CA GLN A 24 15.54 -8.87 13.31
C GLN A 24 16.24 -7.57 12.87
N PHE A 25 17.07 -7.68 11.85
CA PHE A 25 17.68 -6.53 11.17
C PHE A 25 16.98 -6.32 9.83
N THR A 26 16.38 -5.15 9.65
CA THR A 26 15.60 -4.78 8.46
C THR A 26 16.23 -3.55 7.79
N VAL A 27 16.35 -3.62 6.47
CA VAL A 27 16.72 -2.49 5.62
C VAL A 27 15.53 -2.13 4.74
N LEU A 28 15.03 -0.90 4.85
CA LEU A 28 14.02 -0.35 3.95
C LEU A 28 14.68 0.49 2.86
N THR A 29 14.15 0.41 1.65
CA THR A 29 14.65 1.12 0.47
C THR A 29 13.68 2.21 0.04
N ASP A 30 14.21 3.32 -0.49
CA ASP A 30 13.40 4.39 -1.09
C ASP A 30 12.99 4.12 -2.55
N ARG A 31 13.47 3.01 -3.13
CA ARG A 31 13.24 2.57 -4.51
C ARG A 31 13.51 1.07 -4.66
N SER A 32 13.11 0.52 -5.80
CA SER A 32 13.46 -0.85 -6.19
C SER A 32 14.97 -1.02 -6.36
N GLN A 33 15.53 -2.02 -5.71
CA GLN A 33 16.95 -2.40 -5.79
C GLN A 33 17.08 -3.92 -5.90
N GLY A 34 18.22 -4.41 -6.36
CA GLY A 34 18.58 -5.81 -6.18
C GLY A 34 19.20 -6.02 -4.81
N GLY A 35 18.77 -7.03 -4.06
CA GLY A 35 19.33 -7.35 -2.75
C GLY A 35 19.54 -8.84 -2.52
N SER A 36 20.42 -9.17 -1.59
CA SER A 36 20.79 -10.55 -1.26
C SER A 36 21.28 -10.68 0.19
N SER A 37 21.38 -11.92 0.65
CA SER A 37 22.09 -12.34 1.86
C SER A 37 23.01 -13.50 1.46
N VAL A 38 24.20 -13.17 0.95
CA VAL A 38 25.12 -14.17 0.37
C VAL A 38 25.81 -15.01 1.45
N ASN A 39 26.07 -14.41 2.61
CA ASN A 39 26.57 -15.10 3.78
C ASN A 39 25.67 -14.81 4.99
N ASP A 40 25.68 -15.72 5.96
CA ASP A 40 24.92 -15.60 7.20
C ASP A 40 25.21 -14.27 7.91
N GLY A 41 24.15 -13.64 8.41
CA GLY A 41 24.25 -12.37 9.13
C GLY A 41 24.47 -11.13 8.25
N GLN A 42 24.44 -11.27 6.91
CA GLN A 42 24.69 -10.16 5.99
C GLN A 42 23.45 -9.80 5.17
N ILE A 43 23.31 -8.51 4.86
CA ILE A 43 22.40 -7.99 3.84
C ILE A 43 23.24 -7.11 2.91
N GLU A 44 23.09 -7.32 1.60
CA GLU A 44 23.66 -6.44 0.58
C GLU A 44 22.57 -5.90 -0.35
N LEU A 45 22.75 -4.66 -0.80
CA LEU A 45 21.88 -3.99 -1.76
C LEU A 45 22.73 -3.36 -2.85
N MET A 46 22.39 -3.64 -4.10
CA MET A 46 23.02 -3.03 -5.26
C MET A 46 22.42 -1.65 -5.50
N VAL A 47 23.15 -0.61 -5.10
CA VAL A 47 22.66 0.78 -5.08
C VAL A 47 22.73 1.48 -6.43
N HIS A 48 23.67 1.10 -7.29
CA HIS A 48 23.86 1.67 -8.63
C HIS A 48 24.66 0.71 -9.51
N ARG A 49 24.51 0.80 -10.84
CA ARG A 49 25.21 -0.04 -11.81
C ARG A 49 25.66 0.78 -13.00
N ARG A 50 26.82 0.43 -13.53
CA ARG A 50 27.35 0.92 -14.79
C ARG A 50 28.05 -0.25 -15.50
N LEU A 51 27.66 -0.49 -16.75
CA LEU A 51 28.21 -1.53 -17.60
C LEU A 51 28.83 -0.88 -18.83
N LEU A 52 29.95 -1.42 -19.32
CA LEU A 52 30.62 -0.92 -20.53
C LEU A 52 30.25 -1.73 -21.78
N HIS A 53 29.46 -2.80 -21.61
CA HIS A 53 29.02 -3.70 -22.66
C HIS A 53 27.52 -3.96 -22.53
N ASP A 54 26.88 -4.15 -23.69
CA ASP A 54 25.50 -4.61 -23.83
C ASP A 54 25.41 -6.11 -23.48
N ASP A 55 24.25 -6.54 -23.00
CA ASP A 55 23.99 -7.93 -22.58
C ASP A 55 23.32 -8.78 -23.68
N SER A 56 23.11 -8.21 -24.86
CA SER A 56 22.56 -8.86 -26.06
C SER A 56 21.12 -9.35 -25.93
N PHE A 57 20.32 -8.73 -25.05
CA PHE A 57 18.88 -9.00 -24.93
C PHE A 57 17.98 -8.02 -25.71
N GLY A 58 18.57 -7.19 -26.58
CA GLY A 58 17.85 -6.45 -27.63
C GLY A 58 17.81 -4.93 -27.47
N VAL A 59 18.35 -4.38 -26.38
CA VAL A 59 18.43 -2.92 -26.18
C VAL A 59 19.54 -2.32 -27.06
N GLY A 60 20.69 -2.98 -27.20
CA GLY A 60 21.74 -2.60 -28.16
C GLY A 60 22.64 -1.47 -27.69
N GLU A 61 22.61 -1.15 -26.39
CA GLU A 61 23.49 -0.17 -25.74
C GLU A 61 23.90 -0.65 -24.35
N PRO A 62 25.12 -0.33 -23.89
CA PRO A 62 25.52 -0.64 -22.53
C PRO A 62 24.78 0.25 -21.51
N LEU A 63 24.53 -0.26 -20.31
CA LEU A 63 24.00 0.52 -19.19
C LEU A 63 25.07 1.52 -18.67
N ASN A 64 25.24 2.65 -19.38
CA ASN A 64 26.32 3.61 -19.18
C ASN A 64 25.81 5.07 -19.15
N GLU A 65 24.87 5.36 -18.26
CA GLU A 65 24.28 6.69 -18.13
C GLU A 65 25.32 7.74 -17.72
N THR A 66 25.44 8.82 -18.49
CA THR A 66 26.52 9.82 -18.35
C THR A 66 26.15 11.04 -17.51
N GLY A 67 24.87 11.22 -17.15
CA GLY A 67 24.40 12.39 -16.41
C GLY A 67 24.58 13.72 -17.17
N ALA A 68 24.31 14.84 -16.50
CA ALA A 68 24.34 16.17 -17.13
C ALA A 68 25.76 16.70 -17.43
N ASP A 69 26.76 16.26 -16.67
CA ASP A 69 28.15 16.69 -16.81
C ASP A 69 29.00 15.74 -17.69
N GLY A 70 28.37 14.67 -18.21
CA GLY A 70 29.01 13.65 -19.04
C GLY A 70 29.93 12.68 -18.28
N LYS A 71 30.07 12.80 -16.95
CA LYS A 71 31.05 12.02 -16.16
C LYS A 71 30.46 10.74 -15.55
N GLY A 72 29.14 10.59 -15.61
CA GLY A 72 28.40 9.47 -15.04
C GLY A 72 27.19 9.95 -14.26
N LEU A 73 26.08 9.21 -14.36
CA LEU A 73 24.88 9.53 -13.60
C LEU A 73 25.13 9.38 -12.10
N ILE A 74 24.88 10.46 -11.36
CA ILE A 74 24.90 10.46 -9.90
C ILE A 74 23.46 10.31 -9.41
N VAL A 75 23.21 9.28 -8.61
CA VAL A 75 21.94 9.07 -7.93
C VAL A 75 22.11 9.23 -6.42
N ARG A 76 21.12 9.84 -5.78
CA ARG A 76 21.01 9.90 -4.32
C ARG A 76 19.81 9.07 -3.89
N GLY A 77 20.05 8.13 -2.98
CA GLY A 77 19.01 7.31 -2.35
C GLY A 77 19.05 7.41 -0.84
N LYS A 78 18.03 6.84 -0.20
CA LYS A 78 17.94 6.70 1.26
C LYS A 78 17.66 5.23 1.61
N HIS A 79 18.34 4.77 2.66
CA HIS A 79 18.10 3.48 3.30
C HIS A 79 17.78 3.72 4.76
N TYR A 80 16.79 3.01 5.28
CA TYR A 80 16.42 3.07 6.69
C TYR A 80 16.72 1.72 7.33
N LEU A 81 17.42 1.76 8.47
CA LEU A 81 17.84 0.57 9.18
C LEU A 81 17.01 0.44 10.46
N VAL A 82 16.41 -0.72 10.66
CA VAL A 82 15.65 -1.05 11.87
C VAL A 82 16.25 -2.32 12.46
N LEU A 83 16.71 -2.22 13.71
CA LEU A 83 17.12 -3.37 14.52
C LEU A 83 16.18 -3.45 15.72
N ASP A 84 15.40 -4.53 15.80
CA ASP A 84 14.43 -4.75 16.88
C ASP A 84 14.30 -6.26 17.13
N THR A 85 13.52 -6.64 18.12
CA THR A 85 13.13 -8.02 18.36
C THR A 85 12.25 -8.55 17.21
N ILE A 86 12.29 -9.87 16.97
CA ILE A 86 11.49 -10.52 15.92
C ILE A 86 9.99 -10.18 16.09
N LYS A 87 9.52 -10.14 17.33
CA LYS A 87 8.11 -9.85 17.67
C LYS A 87 7.68 -8.42 17.30
N ASN A 88 8.54 -7.42 17.52
CA ASN A 88 8.16 -6.01 17.37
C ASN A 88 8.54 -5.43 16.00
N SER A 89 9.47 -6.06 15.28
CA SER A 89 10.04 -5.50 14.04
C SER A 89 8.99 -5.23 12.97
N ALA A 90 7.96 -6.09 12.88
CA ALA A 90 6.85 -5.94 11.92
C ALA A 90 6.17 -4.59 12.02
N ARG A 91 5.82 -4.18 13.24
CA ARG A 91 5.15 -2.91 13.52
C ARG A 91 5.96 -1.71 13.06
N GLN A 92 7.28 -1.77 13.28
CA GLN A 92 8.20 -0.70 12.88
C GLN A 92 8.33 -0.61 11.36
N HIS A 93 8.72 -1.71 10.70
CA HIS A 93 9.04 -1.66 9.28
C HIS A 93 7.81 -1.55 8.37
N ARG A 94 6.61 -1.96 8.83
CA ARG A 94 5.36 -1.75 8.09
C ARG A 94 4.99 -0.26 8.09
N LEU A 95 5.02 0.39 9.24
CA LEU A 95 4.71 1.81 9.38
C LEU A 95 5.74 2.71 8.67
N ILE A 96 7.03 2.46 8.89
CA ILE A 96 8.11 3.22 8.22
C ILE A 96 8.02 3.02 6.70
N GLY A 97 7.77 1.81 6.23
CA GLY A 97 7.60 1.53 4.80
C GLY A 97 6.47 2.35 4.19
N LEU A 98 5.34 2.49 4.89
CA LEU A 98 4.25 3.33 4.45
C LEU A 98 4.63 4.82 4.39
N TRP A 99 5.33 5.33 5.40
CA TRP A 99 5.80 6.72 5.42
C TRP A 99 6.83 7.03 4.34
N LEU A 100 7.68 6.07 3.97
CA LEU A 100 8.61 6.22 2.86
C LEU A 100 7.88 6.30 1.51
N TYR A 101 6.82 5.50 1.34
CA TYR A 101 6.02 5.51 0.13
C TYR A 101 5.10 6.74 0.03
N ARG A 102 4.53 7.20 1.15
CA ARG A 102 3.59 8.34 1.24
C ARG A 102 4.14 9.45 2.12
N GLN A 103 5.23 10.08 1.67
CA GLN A 103 5.77 11.26 2.35
C GLN A 103 4.80 12.45 2.28
N PRO A 104 4.72 13.28 3.33
CA PRO A 104 3.93 14.50 3.29
C PRO A 104 4.32 15.42 2.12
N VAL A 105 3.33 16.00 1.45
CA VAL A 105 3.57 17.00 0.42
C VAL A 105 3.82 18.35 1.09
N ILE A 106 5.02 18.89 0.89
CA ILE A 106 5.39 20.21 1.42
C ILE A 106 4.96 21.27 0.41
N MET A 107 4.11 22.21 0.83
CA MET A 107 3.67 23.36 0.04
C MET A 107 4.23 24.63 0.66
N LEU A 108 4.83 25.49 -0.17
CA LEU A 108 5.41 26.76 0.24
C LEU A 108 4.78 27.88 -0.57
N THR A 109 4.48 29.00 0.08
CA THR A 109 3.97 30.21 -0.58
C THR A 109 4.61 31.45 0.05
N ASN A 110 4.79 32.49 -0.75
CA ASN A 110 5.25 33.78 -0.24
C ASN A 110 4.09 34.46 0.50
N VAL A 111 4.35 34.87 1.73
CA VAL A 111 3.38 35.58 2.57
C VAL A 111 3.89 36.98 2.89
N SER A 112 3.02 37.97 2.73
CA SER A 112 3.27 39.37 3.11
C SER A 112 2.65 39.74 4.45
N MET A 113 1.96 38.79 5.09
CA MET A 113 1.31 38.92 6.39
C MET A 113 2.09 38.18 7.47
N ASP A 114 1.86 38.56 8.73
CA ASP A 114 2.45 37.85 9.85
C ASP A 114 1.75 36.49 10.13
N ARG A 115 2.36 35.70 11.01
CA ARG A 115 1.89 34.35 11.35
C ARG A 115 0.49 34.34 11.98
N GLU A 116 0.18 35.30 12.84
CA GLU A 116 -1.09 35.36 13.56
C GLU A 116 -2.24 35.78 12.62
N GLN A 117 -1.97 36.72 11.72
CA GLN A 117 -2.87 37.11 10.63
C GLN A 117 -3.18 35.92 9.72
N TRP A 118 -2.16 35.13 9.36
CA TRP A 118 -2.36 33.93 8.55
C TRP A 118 -3.28 32.91 9.24
N TYR A 119 -3.05 32.61 10.52
CA TYR A 119 -3.87 31.65 11.26
C TYR A 119 -5.31 32.08 11.48
N THR A 120 -5.57 33.38 11.53
CA THR A 120 -6.92 33.93 11.66
C THR A 120 -7.66 34.00 10.32
N GLN A 121 -6.94 34.20 9.21
CA GLN A 121 -7.55 34.34 7.88
C GLN A 121 -7.73 32.99 7.15
N PHE A 122 -6.87 32.01 7.39
CA PHE A 122 -6.84 30.76 6.63
C PHE A 122 -6.98 29.52 7.51
N ASN A 123 -7.64 28.50 6.95
CA ASN A 123 -7.67 27.17 7.55
C ASN A 123 -6.28 26.52 7.43
N THR A 124 -5.62 26.34 8.57
CA THR A 124 -4.26 25.76 8.62
C THR A 124 -4.24 24.30 9.03
N GLN A 125 -5.39 23.74 9.37
CA GLN A 125 -5.58 22.33 9.64
C GLN A 125 -6.86 21.87 8.98
N VAL A 126 -6.78 20.77 8.23
CA VAL A 126 -7.92 20.11 7.63
C VAL A 126 -7.70 18.60 7.70
N SER A 127 -8.76 17.86 8.02
CA SER A 127 -8.75 16.40 8.00
C SER A 127 -9.89 15.91 7.11
N GLY A 128 -9.58 15.02 6.18
CA GLY A 128 -10.60 14.31 5.39
C GLY A 128 -11.27 13.15 6.14
N LEU A 129 -10.85 12.89 7.38
CA LEU A 129 -11.36 11.83 8.24
C LEU A 129 -11.96 12.43 9.52
N SER A 130 -13.14 11.96 9.90
CA SER A 130 -13.82 12.31 11.16
C SER A 130 -13.36 11.45 12.34
N THR A 131 -12.80 10.28 12.06
CA THR A 131 -12.21 9.35 13.04
C THR A 131 -10.91 8.78 12.49
N LEU A 132 -9.96 8.44 13.38
CA LEU A 132 -8.71 7.83 12.97
C LEU A 132 -8.95 6.42 12.42
N LEU A 133 -8.22 6.08 11.37
CA LEU A 133 -8.14 4.72 10.87
C LEU A 133 -7.49 3.80 11.91
N PRO A 134 -7.90 2.52 11.97
CA PRO A 134 -7.10 1.50 12.65
C PRO A 134 -5.65 1.51 12.15
N GLU A 135 -4.68 1.34 13.05
CA GLU A 135 -3.25 1.44 12.72
C GLU A 135 -2.77 0.39 11.69
N ASN A 136 -3.53 -0.70 11.52
CA ASN A 136 -3.27 -1.76 10.56
C ASN A 136 -4.03 -1.58 9.23
N VAL A 137 -4.73 -0.46 9.03
CA VAL A 137 -5.44 -0.13 7.79
C VAL A 137 -4.84 1.11 7.14
N HIS A 138 -4.72 1.08 5.81
CA HIS A 138 -4.29 2.22 5.01
C HIS A 138 -5.29 2.49 3.86
N ILE A 139 -5.50 3.77 3.55
CA ILE A 139 -6.24 4.18 2.34
C ILE A 139 -5.28 4.12 1.15
N LEU A 140 -5.32 3.01 0.42
CA LEU A 140 -4.49 2.81 -0.75
C LEU A 140 -4.88 3.74 -1.92
N THR A 141 -6.18 3.99 -2.09
CA THR A 141 -6.70 4.85 -3.15
C THR A 141 -7.92 5.62 -2.68
N LEU A 142 -7.97 6.91 -3.03
CA LEU A 142 -9.17 7.73 -3.05
C LEU A 142 -9.14 8.50 -4.37
N GLU A 143 -10.04 8.18 -5.29
CA GLU A 143 -10.04 8.73 -6.64
C GLU A 143 -11.45 9.11 -7.08
N MET A 144 -11.64 10.35 -7.53
CA MET A 144 -12.93 10.84 -8.02
C MET A 144 -13.25 10.22 -9.37
N ILE A 145 -14.43 9.64 -9.52
CA ILE A 145 -14.92 9.19 -10.82
C ILE A 145 -15.54 10.39 -11.54
N PRO A 146 -15.11 10.71 -12.77
CA PRO A 146 -15.71 11.79 -13.54
C PRO A 146 -17.22 11.58 -13.73
N PRO A 147 -18.02 12.66 -13.73
CA PRO A 147 -19.47 12.53 -13.94
C PRO A 147 -19.78 11.86 -15.27
N ASN A 148 -20.65 10.85 -15.25
CA ASN A 148 -21.18 10.22 -16.45
C ASN A 148 -22.49 10.94 -16.85
N PRO A 149 -22.74 11.24 -18.14
CA PRO A 149 -24.04 11.77 -18.59
C PRO A 149 -25.26 10.94 -18.15
N LEU A 150 -25.06 9.65 -17.85
CA LEU A 150 -26.10 8.74 -17.37
C LEU A 150 -26.31 8.76 -15.84
N THR A 151 -25.40 9.38 -15.08
CA THR A 151 -25.55 9.55 -13.63
C THR A 151 -26.23 10.89 -13.32
N PRO A 152 -27.18 10.95 -12.36
CA PRO A 152 -27.78 12.22 -11.94
C PRO A 152 -26.72 13.25 -11.56
N ILE A 153 -26.90 14.51 -11.97
CA ILE A 153 -25.92 15.59 -11.74
C ILE A 153 -25.57 15.77 -10.26
N SER A 154 -26.54 15.53 -9.37
CA SER A 154 -26.38 15.62 -7.92
C SER A 154 -25.59 14.47 -7.30
N LEU A 155 -25.42 13.36 -8.02
CA LEU A 155 -24.70 12.18 -7.54
C LEU A 155 -23.25 12.23 -8.03
N ARG A 156 -22.32 12.16 -7.10
CA ARG A 156 -20.88 12.04 -7.36
C ARG A 156 -20.41 10.66 -6.92
N GLN A 157 -19.37 10.17 -7.58
CA GLN A 157 -18.80 8.86 -7.31
C GLN A 157 -17.30 8.95 -7.09
N ALA A 158 -16.77 8.08 -6.22
CA ALA A 158 -15.34 7.94 -6.01
C ALA A 158 -14.97 6.46 -5.76
N ILE A 159 -13.77 6.08 -6.18
CA ILE A 159 -13.16 4.80 -5.85
C ILE A 159 -12.42 4.96 -4.52
N VAL A 160 -12.72 4.09 -3.57
CA VAL A 160 -11.98 3.95 -2.32
C VAL A 160 -11.37 2.56 -2.24
N ARG A 161 -10.06 2.47 -2.03
CA ARG A 161 -9.38 1.21 -1.71
C ARG A 161 -8.81 1.29 -0.30
N LEU A 162 -9.19 0.31 0.51
CA LEU A 162 -8.65 0.11 1.85
C LEU A 162 -7.82 -1.16 1.83
N GLU A 163 -6.65 -1.13 2.44
CA GLU A 163 -5.78 -2.29 2.59
C GLU A 163 -5.45 -2.56 4.05
N HIS A 164 -5.40 -3.84 4.42
CA HIS A 164 -4.80 -4.29 5.66
C HIS A 164 -3.36 -4.70 5.38
N PHE A 165 -2.41 -3.82 5.72
CA PHE A 165 -1.04 -3.95 5.22
C PHE A 165 -0.15 -4.88 6.06
N TYR A 166 -0.68 -5.56 7.08
CA TYR A 166 0.02 -6.63 7.82
C TYR A 166 -0.38 -8.02 7.34
N GLU A 167 0.57 -8.95 7.41
CA GLU A 167 0.37 -10.38 7.13
C GLU A 167 -0.17 -11.14 8.35
N ASN A 168 -0.81 -12.28 8.11
CA ASN A 168 -1.31 -13.13 9.18
C ASN A 168 -0.16 -13.59 10.09
N GLY A 169 -0.30 -13.37 11.41
CA GLY A 169 0.71 -13.74 12.40
C GLY A 169 2.01 -12.91 12.36
N GLU A 170 2.08 -11.82 11.59
CA GLU A 170 3.26 -10.96 11.51
C GLU A 170 3.48 -10.13 12.80
N ASP A 171 2.39 -9.67 13.43
CA ASP A 171 2.37 -8.99 14.73
C ASP A 171 1.16 -9.50 15.54
N GLN A 172 1.32 -9.64 16.86
CA GLN A 172 0.28 -10.21 17.73
C GLN A 172 -1.05 -9.44 17.72
N GLU A 173 -1.00 -8.12 17.54
CA GLU A 173 -2.18 -7.24 17.56
C GLU A 173 -2.50 -6.69 16.17
N MET A 174 -1.49 -6.23 15.43
CA MET A 174 -1.70 -5.59 14.12
C MET A 174 -2.11 -6.58 13.02
N SER A 175 -1.88 -7.87 13.21
CA SER A 175 -2.35 -8.92 12.29
C SER A 175 -3.77 -9.41 12.58
N LYS A 176 -4.53 -8.77 13.48
CA LYS A 176 -5.94 -9.10 13.71
C LYS A 176 -6.83 -8.34 12.71
N PRO A 177 -8.00 -8.89 12.33
CA PRO A 177 -8.94 -8.18 11.46
C PRO A 177 -9.30 -6.79 12.00
N ALA A 178 -9.37 -5.82 11.10
CA ALA A 178 -9.73 -4.44 11.40
C ALA A 178 -11.17 -4.15 10.97
N ILE A 179 -11.85 -3.28 11.72
CA ILE A 179 -13.20 -2.82 11.40
C ILE A 179 -13.14 -1.35 10.98
N VAL A 180 -13.74 -1.02 9.85
CA VAL A 180 -13.73 0.31 9.25
C VAL A 180 -15.15 0.74 8.90
N ASP A 181 -15.46 2.02 9.08
CA ASP A 181 -16.71 2.64 8.64
C ASP A 181 -16.43 3.62 7.49
N LEU A 182 -17.07 3.45 6.34
CA LEU A 182 -16.90 4.39 5.21
C LEU A 182 -17.42 5.79 5.54
N GLN A 183 -18.36 5.94 6.48
CA GLN A 183 -18.85 7.25 6.91
C GLN A 183 -17.77 8.07 7.64
N MET A 184 -16.57 7.52 7.88
CA MET A 184 -15.44 8.28 8.42
C MET A 184 -14.90 9.35 7.46
N PHE A 185 -15.17 9.24 6.14
CA PHE A 185 -14.66 10.20 5.15
C PHE A 185 -15.44 11.52 5.21
N ALA A 186 -14.98 12.44 6.05
CA ALA A 186 -15.69 13.68 6.42
C ALA A 186 -15.98 14.63 5.25
N PHE A 187 -15.22 14.55 4.16
CA PHE A 187 -15.46 15.36 2.96
C PHE A 187 -16.60 14.84 2.08
N PHE A 188 -17.10 13.64 2.34
CA PHE A 188 -18.08 12.97 1.49
C PHE A 188 -19.34 12.70 2.28
N ASN A 189 -20.47 13.25 1.83
CA ASN A 189 -21.77 12.87 2.35
C ASN A 189 -22.24 11.58 1.66
N ILE A 190 -21.71 10.45 2.11
CA ILE A 190 -21.86 9.16 1.45
C ILE A 190 -23.29 8.64 1.60
N THR A 191 -23.95 8.40 0.48
CA THR A 191 -25.33 7.90 0.38
C THR A 191 -25.40 6.41 0.08
N GLY A 192 -24.32 5.81 -0.42
CA GLY A 192 -24.23 4.39 -0.73
C GLY A 192 -22.82 3.94 -1.06
N ALA A 193 -22.58 2.64 -1.01
CA ALA A 193 -21.32 2.06 -1.47
C ALA A 193 -21.53 0.67 -2.09
N VAL A 194 -20.76 0.36 -3.12
CA VAL A 194 -20.75 -0.94 -3.80
C VAL A 194 -19.36 -1.52 -3.78
N GLU A 195 -19.21 -2.74 -3.28
CA GLU A 195 -17.95 -3.47 -3.30
C GLU A 195 -17.65 -4.01 -4.72
N MET A 196 -16.43 -3.75 -5.19
CA MET A 196 -15.98 -4.03 -6.55
C MET A 196 -14.80 -4.99 -6.54
N THR A 197 -14.50 -5.57 -7.71
CA THR A 197 -13.19 -6.20 -7.96
C THR A 197 -12.06 -5.17 -7.82
N LEU A 198 -10.81 -5.63 -7.65
CA LEU A 198 -9.64 -4.76 -7.48
C LEU A 198 -9.49 -3.72 -8.62
N GLY A 199 -9.80 -4.13 -9.84
CA GLY A 199 -9.79 -3.27 -11.04
C GLY A 199 -10.95 -2.27 -11.11
N ALA A 200 -11.87 -2.27 -10.15
CA ALA A 200 -13.05 -1.41 -10.08
C ALA A 200 -13.97 -1.48 -11.32
N ASN A 201 -13.93 -2.57 -12.08
CA ASN A 201 -14.63 -2.74 -13.36
C ASN A 201 -15.79 -3.74 -13.31
N MET A 202 -15.98 -4.43 -12.20
CA MET A 202 -17.03 -5.43 -11.99
C MET A 202 -17.45 -5.41 -10.53
N MET A 203 -18.76 -5.51 -10.26
CA MET A 203 -19.22 -5.65 -8.87
C MET A 203 -18.75 -6.99 -8.32
N LEU A 204 -18.31 -7.01 -7.06
CA LEU A 204 -17.73 -8.23 -6.50
C LEU A 204 -18.75 -9.39 -6.42
N LYS A 205 -20.04 -9.06 -6.24
CA LYS A 205 -21.15 -10.02 -6.26
C LYS A 205 -21.30 -10.78 -7.59
N ASP A 206 -20.85 -10.19 -8.69
CA ASP A 206 -20.96 -10.76 -10.04
C ASP A 206 -19.72 -11.61 -10.41
N LEU A 207 -18.68 -11.61 -9.57
CA LEU A 207 -17.45 -12.36 -9.80
C LEU A 207 -17.68 -13.87 -9.71
N ASN A 208 -17.37 -14.58 -10.79
CA ASN A 208 -17.41 -16.04 -10.86
C ASN A 208 -16.00 -16.57 -11.10
N ARG A 209 -15.46 -17.31 -10.12
CA ARG A 209 -14.12 -17.91 -10.21
C ARG A 209 -14.19 -19.33 -10.79
N LEU A 210 -13.26 -19.64 -11.69
CA LEU A 210 -13.05 -21.01 -12.16
C LEU A 210 -12.61 -21.90 -11.00
N GLN A 211 -13.14 -23.12 -10.98
CA GLN A 211 -12.84 -24.12 -9.96
C GLN A 211 -11.84 -25.12 -10.55
N TRP A 212 -10.68 -25.22 -9.90
CA TRP A 212 -9.59 -26.09 -10.34
C TRP A 212 -9.44 -27.26 -9.37
N ARG A 213 -9.26 -28.46 -9.92
CA ARG A 213 -8.77 -29.60 -9.13
C ARG A 213 -7.28 -29.44 -8.98
N VAL A 214 -6.85 -29.01 -7.80
CA VAL A 214 -5.43 -28.89 -7.46
C VAL A 214 -5.02 -30.20 -6.81
N MET A 215 -3.90 -30.79 -7.24
CA MET A 215 -3.32 -31.92 -6.52
C MET A 215 -2.76 -31.37 -5.21
N PRO A 216 -3.30 -31.76 -4.05
CA PRO A 216 -2.76 -31.28 -2.79
C PRO A 216 -1.39 -31.94 -2.60
N SER A 217 -0.43 -31.19 -2.10
CA SER A 217 0.76 -31.77 -1.50
C SER A 217 0.35 -32.44 -0.18
N GLY A 218 -0.18 -33.66 -0.24
CA GLY A 218 -0.33 -34.57 0.91
C GLY A 218 -1.70 -34.68 1.59
N ASP A 219 -2.72 -33.87 1.26
CA ASP A 219 -4.07 -33.94 1.87
C ASP A 219 -5.19 -34.21 0.85
N GLU A 220 -6.41 -34.49 1.31
CA GLU A 220 -7.58 -34.66 0.45
C GLU A 220 -7.91 -33.38 -0.36
N PRO A 221 -8.53 -33.51 -1.55
CA PRO A 221 -8.93 -32.35 -2.36
C PRO A 221 -9.94 -31.49 -1.59
N THR A 222 -9.49 -30.36 -1.07
CA THR A 222 -10.37 -29.32 -0.57
C THR A 222 -10.99 -28.58 -1.74
N ILE A 223 -12.31 -28.42 -1.76
CA ILE A 223 -12.98 -27.47 -2.66
C ILE A 223 -12.61 -26.09 -2.13
N PRO A 224 -11.76 -25.31 -2.81
CA PRO A 224 -11.45 -23.99 -2.32
C PRO A 224 -12.64 -23.09 -2.66
N TYR A 225 -13.16 -22.39 -1.65
CA TYR A 225 -14.05 -21.24 -1.75
C TYR A 225 -15.55 -21.50 -1.56
N GLU A 226 -16.03 -21.36 -0.32
CA GLU A 226 -17.42 -20.94 -0.10
C GLU A 226 -17.59 -19.49 -0.58
N ARG A 227 -18.63 -19.27 -1.38
CA ARG A 227 -19.01 -17.94 -1.88
C ARG A 227 -19.42 -17.08 -0.68
N GLN A 228 -18.57 -16.15 -0.25
CA GLN A 228 -19.05 -15.10 0.65
C GLN A 228 -20.13 -14.29 -0.08
N ILE A 229 -21.27 -14.08 0.57
CA ILE A 229 -22.39 -13.31 0.01
C ILE A 229 -22.00 -11.83 0.09
N TYR A 230 -21.57 -11.27 -1.04
CA TYR A 230 -21.24 -9.84 -1.16
C TYR A 230 -22.51 -9.00 -1.24
N ARG A 231 -22.55 -7.90 -0.50
CA ARG A 231 -23.73 -7.03 -0.38
C ARG A 231 -23.42 -5.63 -0.88
N GLU A 232 -24.35 -5.06 -1.64
CA GLU A 232 -24.44 -3.60 -1.75
C GLU A 232 -24.62 -3.02 -0.35
N LEU A 233 -23.82 -2.02 0.00
CA LEU A 233 -23.90 -1.35 1.29
C LEU A 233 -24.85 -0.16 1.13
N LYS A 234 -26.06 -0.32 1.67
CA LYS A 234 -27.06 0.73 1.72
C LYS A 234 -27.15 1.30 3.12
N LEU A 235 -27.56 2.56 3.21
CA LEU A 235 -27.83 3.19 4.50
C LEU A 235 -28.96 2.44 5.22
N ASP A 236 -28.75 2.17 6.50
CA ASP A 236 -29.79 1.65 7.39
C ASP A 236 -30.85 2.71 7.70
N SER A 237 -31.86 2.35 8.50
CA SER A 237 -32.92 3.28 8.92
C SER A 237 -32.42 4.46 9.76
N LYS A 238 -31.14 4.45 10.18
CA LYS A 238 -30.47 5.51 10.94
C LYS A 238 -29.48 6.29 10.07
N GLY A 239 -29.44 6.05 8.77
CA GLY A 239 -28.53 6.74 7.85
C GLY A 239 -27.07 6.28 7.98
N LYS A 240 -26.79 5.04 8.40
CA LYS A 240 -25.43 4.50 8.51
C LYS A 240 -25.18 3.36 7.54
N LEU A 241 -23.98 3.31 6.99
CA LEU A 241 -23.52 2.15 6.25
C LEU A 241 -23.10 1.03 7.22
N PRO A 242 -23.22 -0.24 6.83
CA PRO A 242 -22.64 -1.35 7.57
C PRO A 242 -21.12 -1.21 7.68
N GLN A 243 -20.58 -1.61 8.83
CA GLN A 243 -19.15 -1.66 9.05
C GLN A 243 -18.50 -2.73 8.16
N ILE A 244 -17.27 -2.47 7.73
CA ILE A 244 -16.50 -3.35 6.86
C ILE A 244 -15.38 -3.97 7.70
N THR A 245 -15.26 -5.29 7.62
CA THR A 245 -14.10 -6.01 8.15
C THR A 245 -13.05 -6.17 7.05
N LEU A 246 -11.79 -5.85 7.37
CA LEU A 246 -10.62 -6.15 6.56
C LEU A 246 -9.74 -7.15 7.31
N ASN A 247 -9.47 -8.30 6.69
CA ASN A 247 -8.57 -9.32 7.21
C ASN A 247 -7.11 -9.05 6.79
N PRO A 248 -6.12 -9.72 7.41
CA PRO A 248 -4.72 -9.59 7.01
C PRO A 248 -4.48 -9.76 5.50
N MET A 249 -3.69 -8.85 4.93
CA MET A 249 -3.39 -8.74 3.48
C MET A 249 -4.60 -8.52 2.56
N GLU A 250 -5.78 -8.26 3.11
CA GLU A 250 -6.97 -8.00 2.31
C GLU A 250 -6.96 -6.57 1.77
N ILE A 251 -7.31 -6.43 0.48
CA ILE A 251 -7.57 -5.14 -0.15
C ILE A 251 -9.03 -5.14 -0.62
N LYS A 252 -9.82 -4.21 -0.10
CA LYS A 252 -11.22 -4.03 -0.52
C LYS A 252 -11.37 -2.77 -1.34
N THR A 253 -12.09 -2.88 -2.45
CA THR A 253 -12.35 -1.78 -3.38
C THR A 253 -13.82 -1.45 -3.36
N PHE A 254 -14.15 -0.17 -3.17
CA PHE A 254 -15.51 0.33 -3.17
C PHE A 254 -15.66 1.45 -4.18
N ILE A 255 -16.82 1.51 -4.83
CA ILE A 255 -17.33 2.76 -5.40
C ILE A 255 -18.30 3.33 -4.38
N ILE A 256 -18.02 4.54 -3.89
CA ILE A 256 -18.91 5.28 -3.00
C ILE A 256 -19.73 6.29 -3.80
N ASP A 257 -21.01 6.38 -3.49
CA ASP A 257 -21.93 7.40 -3.96
C ASP A 257 -22.06 8.49 -2.89
N PHE A 258 -21.99 9.76 -3.27
CA PHE A 258 -22.16 10.88 -2.33
C PHE A 258 -22.79 12.08 -3.02
N ASN A 259 -23.43 12.93 -2.23
CA ASN A 259 -23.98 14.19 -2.72
C ASN A 259 -22.85 15.23 -2.85
N GLY A 260 -22.81 15.92 -3.98
CA GLY A 260 -21.90 17.04 -4.24
C GLY A 260 -22.41 18.39 -3.75
#